data_AF-A0A923LAJ7-F1
#
_entry.id   AF-A0A923LAJ7-F1
#
_cell.length_a   1.000
_cell.length_b   1.000
_cell.length_c   1.000
_cell.angle_alpha   90.00
_cell.angle_beta   90.00
_cell.angle_gamma   90.00
#
_symmetry.space_group_name_H-M   'P 1'
#
loop_
_entity.id
_entity.type
_entity.pdbx_description
1 polymer ?
#
loop_
_entity_poly.entity_id
_entity_poly.type
_entity_poly.pdbx_seq_one_letter_code
_entity_poly.pdbx_strand_id
1 'polypeptide(L)'
;MKIIAKYYINNYKLYTEDMKLVGQIRKNLTHAKQLSVLNASGEFFVQIEQKNDHIFLNYNDGSVEDTQLQYQQCTSLLQPPMACALTLDTKWGDLSITQTPHREFEVSLEHQEIAFLTRMTGITKEIHVLDDTIPTEFFSVIFTLAFLMLHDDDIEIV
;
A
#
# COMPACT_ATOMS: atom_id res chain seq x y z
N MET A 1 12.99 -1.82 -11.66
CA MET A 1 13.46 -0.76 -10.73
C MET A 1 13.08 -1.16 -9.31
N LYS A 2 13.82 -0.76 -8.27
CA LYS A 2 13.40 -0.99 -6.88
C LYS A 2 13.14 0.32 -6.14
N ILE A 3 12.07 0.33 -5.34
CA ILE A 3 11.69 1.41 -4.43
C ILE A 3 11.78 0.89 -3.00
N ILE A 4 12.41 1.67 -2.13
CA ILE A 4 12.64 1.36 -0.73
C ILE A 4 11.81 2.32 0.12
N ALA A 5 10.88 1.78 0.90
CA ALA A 5 10.13 2.54 1.88
C ALA A 5 10.86 2.53 3.23
N LYS A 6 11.21 3.73 3.70
CA LYS A 6 11.86 3.96 5.00
C LYS A 6 10.89 4.62 5.95
N TYR A 7 10.77 4.06 7.15
CA TYR A 7 9.97 4.64 8.22
C TYR A 7 10.69 5.81 8.89
N TYR A 8 9.94 6.85 9.18
CA TYR A 8 10.27 7.94 10.08
C TYR A 8 9.06 8.18 10.99
N ILE A 9 9.22 8.98 12.04
CA ILE A 9 8.14 9.26 12.99
C ILE A 9 6.87 9.70 12.23
N ASN A 10 5.85 8.83 12.27
CA ASN A 10 4.53 8.99 11.63
C ASN A 10 4.52 9.16 10.11
N ASN A 11 5.61 8.81 9.42
CA ASN A 11 5.62 8.83 7.97
C ASN A 11 6.51 7.73 7.36
N TYR A 12 6.20 7.37 6.13
CA TYR A 12 7.11 6.64 5.26
C TYR A 12 7.58 7.57 4.15
N LYS A 13 8.84 7.44 3.76
CA LYS A 13 9.37 8.03 2.53
C LYS A 13 9.85 6.93 1.62
N LEU A 14 9.45 7.00 0.36
CA LEU A 14 9.78 6.02 -0.66
C LEU A 14 10.89 6.58 -1.53
N TYR A 15 11.94 5.80 -1.72
CA TYR A 15 13.12 6.18 -2.49
C TYR A 15 13.39 5.14 -3.56
N THR A 16 13.79 5.58 -4.76
CA THR A 16 14.45 4.67 -5.72
C THR A 16 15.78 4.15 -5.16
N GLU A 17 16.39 3.16 -5.81
CA GLU A 17 17.73 2.66 -5.48
C GLU A 17 18.79 3.77 -5.46
N ASP A 18 18.66 4.76 -6.35
CA ASP A 18 19.54 5.93 -6.44
C ASP A 18 19.22 7.01 -5.37
N MET A 19 18.43 6.65 -4.36
CA MET A 19 18.04 7.54 -3.24
C MET A 19 17.23 8.77 -3.68
N LYS A 20 16.67 8.78 -4.89
CA LYS A 20 15.69 9.79 -5.32
C LYS A 20 14.35 9.54 -4.65
N LEU A 21 13.84 10.54 -3.94
CA LEU A 21 12.51 10.50 -3.31
C LEU A 21 11.43 10.42 -4.40
N VAL A 22 10.50 9.46 -4.26
CA VAL A 22 9.37 9.29 -5.18
C VAL A 22 8.04 9.69 -4.56
N GLY A 23 7.89 9.51 -3.25
CA GLY A 23 6.64 9.79 -2.57
C GLY A 23 6.77 9.68 -1.06
N GLN A 24 5.73 10.15 -0.38
CA GLN A 24 5.66 10.21 1.08
C GLN A 24 4.29 9.72 1.51
N ILE A 25 4.24 8.95 2.60
CA ILE A 25 3.00 8.53 3.23
C ILE A 25 2.99 9.09 4.65
N ARG A 26 1.99 9.86 5.01
CA ARG A 26 1.82 10.39 6.38
C ARG A 26 0.68 9.67 7.07
N LYS A 27 0.93 9.14 8.27
CA LYS A 27 -0.12 8.57 9.11
C LYS A 27 -0.88 9.70 9.81
N ASN A 28 -2.20 9.61 9.86
CA ASN A 28 -2.98 10.49 10.72
C ASN A 28 -2.87 10.00 12.18
N LEU A 29 -2.33 10.85 13.06
CA LEU A 29 -2.14 10.53 14.48
C LEU A 29 -3.44 10.33 15.26
N THR A 30 -4.54 10.93 14.82
CA THR A 30 -5.84 10.78 15.47
C THR A 30 -6.68 9.64 14.86
N HIS A 31 -6.28 9.13 13.68
CA HIS A 31 -6.98 8.09 12.94
C HIS A 31 -5.96 7.08 12.38
N ALA A 32 -5.63 6.06 13.17
CA ALA A 32 -4.53 5.13 12.89
C ALA A 32 -4.61 4.42 11.53
N LYS A 33 -5.83 4.22 11.00
CA LYS A 33 -6.11 3.57 9.70
C LYS A 33 -6.35 4.57 8.56
N GLN A 34 -5.92 5.83 8.72
CA GLN A 34 -6.00 6.86 7.71
C GLN A 34 -4.58 7.36 7.37
N LEU A 35 -4.23 7.31 6.09
CA LEU A 35 -2.93 7.71 5.56
C LEU A 35 -3.11 8.70 4.40
N SER A 36 -2.24 9.71 4.35
CA SER A 36 -2.16 10.63 3.21
C SER A 36 -0.94 10.32 2.37
N VAL A 37 -1.14 10.09 1.08
CA VAL A 37 -0.07 9.95 0.09
C VAL A 37 0.23 11.33 -0.49
N LEU A 38 1.52 11.68 -0.51
CA LEU A 38 2.03 12.92 -1.09
C LEU A 38 3.09 12.59 -2.14
N ASN A 39 3.22 13.44 -3.15
CA ASN A 39 4.28 13.30 -4.15
C ASN A 39 5.67 13.64 -3.55
N ALA A 40 6.73 13.53 -4.36
CA ALA A 40 8.10 13.85 -3.93
C ALA A 40 8.25 15.30 -3.42
N SER A 41 7.50 16.25 -3.97
CA SER A 41 7.47 17.65 -3.54
C SER A 41 6.73 17.87 -2.22
N GLY A 42 5.96 16.87 -1.75
CA GLY A 42 5.13 16.95 -0.55
C GLY A 42 3.75 17.54 -0.79
N GLU A 43 3.30 17.61 -2.04
CA GLU A 43 1.94 17.98 -2.39
C GLU A 43 1.00 16.78 -2.20
N PHE A 44 -0.19 17.04 -1.68
CA PHE A 44 -1.20 16.03 -1.43
C PHE A 44 -1.66 15.37 -2.74
N PHE A 45 -1.74 14.04 -2.75
CA PHE A 45 -2.19 13.25 -3.89
C PHE A 45 -3.52 12.53 -3.61
N VAL A 46 -3.56 11.71 -2.56
CA VAL A 46 -4.76 10.96 -2.17
C VAL A 46 -4.75 10.67 -0.67
N GLN A 47 -5.92 10.62 -0.05
CA GLN A 47 -6.13 10.15 1.31
C GLN A 47 -6.76 8.76 1.27
N ILE A 48 -6.10 7.80 1.89
CA ILE A 48 -6.54 6.40 1.94
C ILE A 48 -6.96 6.10 3.38
N GLU A 49 -8.19 5.63 3.55
CA GLU A 49 -8.75 5.31 4.85
C GLU A 49 -9.38 3.93 4.85
N GLN A 50 -9.04 3.11 5.84
CA GLN A 50 -9.70 1.83 6.08
C GLN A 50 -10.74 1.98 7.19
N LYS A 51 -11.98 1.59 6.89
CA LYS A 51 -13.08 1.44 7.85
C LYS A 51 -13.58 0.00 7.80
N ASN A 52 -13.35 -0.74 8.88
CA ASN A 52 -13.56 -2.19 8.93
C ASN A 52 -12.76 -2.90 7.81
N ASP A 53 -13.46 -3.62 6.94
CA ASP A 53 -12.94 -4.31 5.76
C ASP A 53 -13.01 -3.47 4.48
N HIS A 54 -13.53 -2.24 4.51
CA HIS A 54 -13.55 -1.35 3.35
C HIS A 54 -12.37 -0.37 3.37
N ILE A 55 -11.78 -0.12 2.21
CA ILE A 55 -10.77 0.91 1.96
C ILE A 55 -11.35 1.96 1.01
N PHE A 56 -11.19 3.22 1.37
CA PHE A 56 -11.62 4.39 0.60
C PHE A 56 -10.41 5.21 0.17
N LEU A 57 -10.33 5.56 -1.10
CA LEU A 57 -9.32 6.45 -1.67
C LEU A 57 -10.01 7.76 -2.06
N ASN A 58 -9.66 8.85 -1.39
CA ASN A 58 -10.23 10.18 -1.59
C ASN A 58 -9.19 11.08 -2.25
N TYR A 59 -9.41 11.41 -3.53
CA TYR A 59 -8.46 12.17 -4.34
C TYR A 59 -8.63 13.68 -4.19
N ASN A 60 -7.62 14.43 -4.65
CA ASN A 60 -7.60 15.89 -4.58
C ASN A 60 -8.67 16.57 -5.47
N ASP A 61 -9.12 15.90 -6.53
CA ASP A 61 -10.18 16.37 -7.43
C ASP A 61 -11.60 16.09 -6.87
N GLY A 62 -11.67 15.49 -5.68
CA GLY A 62 -12.91 15.12 -5.01
C GLY A 62 -13.49 13.77 -5.46
N SER A 63 -12.83 13.06 -6.38
CA SER A 63 -13.23 11.70 -6.74
C SER A 63 -12.93 10.73 -5.60
N VAL A 64 -13.76 9.69 -5.51
CA VAL A 64 -13.65 8.64 -4.49
C VAL A 64 -13.70 7.29 -5.18
N GLU A 65 -12.72 6.46 -4.88
CA GLU A 65 -12.69 5.04 -5.24
C GLU A 65 -12.75 4.23 -3.95
N ASP A 66 -13.38 3.05 -3.99
CA ASP A 66 -13.45 2.18 -2.82
C ASP A 66 -13.36 0.70 -3.19
N THR A 67 -12.90 -0.09 -2.23
CA THR A 67 -12.77 -1.54 -2.35
C THR A 67 -12.99 -2.22 -1.01
N GLN A 68 -13.30 -3.52 -1.06
CA GLN A 68 -13.42 -4.36 0.12
C GLN A 68 -12.26 -5.35 0.17
N LEU A 69 -11.62 -5.44 1.32
CA LEU A 69 -10.60 -6.44 1.62
C LEU A 69 -11.22 -7.83 1.66
N GLN A 70 -10.59 -8.76 0.94
CA GLN A 70 -10.92 -10.17 1.00
C GLN A 70 -10.03 -10.84 2.04
N TYR A 71 -10.63 -11.63 2.91
CA TYR A 71 -9.92 -12.35 3.97
C TYR A 71 -9.93 -13.85 3.69
N GLN A 72 -8.79 -14.49 3.88
CA GLN A 72 -8.73 -15.94 3.87
C GLN A 72 -9.27 -16.48 5.19
N GLN A 73 -10.23 -17.41 5.12
CA GLN A 73 -10.74 -18.06 6.33
C GLN A 73 -9.62 -18.87 7.00
N CYS A 74 -9.23 -18.45 8.20
CA CYS A 74 -8.32 -19.23 9.04
C CYS A 74 -9.08 -20.42 9.65
N THR A 75 -8.47 -21.61 9.58
CA THR A 75 -9.01 -22.82 10.21
C THR A 75 -8.84 -22.83 11.73
N SER A 76 -8.04 -21.92 12.27
CA SER A 76 -7.78 -21.76 13.71
C SER A 76 -8.40 -20.48 14.24
N LEU A 77 -9.21 -20.58 15.31
CA LEU A 77 -9.80 -19.44 16.03
C LEU A 77 -8.75 -18.55 16.74
N LEU A 78 -7.50 -19.02 16.84
CA LEU A 78 -6.41 -18.30 17.53
C LEU A 78 -5.59 -17.42 16.58
N GLN A 79 -5.79 -17.52 15.27
CA GLN A 79 -5.05 -16.70 14.30
C GLN A 79 -5.95 -15.56 13.81
N PRO A 80 -5.50 -14.29 13.91
CA PRO A 80 -6.26 -13.19 13.38
C PRO A 80 -6.44 -13.36 11.86
N PRO A 81 -7.61 -12.96 11.31
CA PRO A 81 -7.89 -13.07 9.89
C PRO A 81 -6.89 -12.24 9.08
N MET A 82 -6.36 -12.84 8.01
CA MET A 82 -5.39 -12.23 7.11
C MET A 82 -6.11 -11.72 5.87
N ALA A 83 -5.98 -10.43 5.54
CA ALA A 83 -6.39 -9.94 4.23
C ALA A 83 -5.51 -10.60 3.16
N CYS A 84 -6.14 -11.30 2.22
CA CYS A 84 -5.45 -12.05 1.17
C CYS A 84 -5.53 -11.36 -0.18
N ALA A 85 -6.53 -10.51 -0.43
CA ALA A 85 -6.65 -9.81 -1.69
C ALA A 85 -7.46 -8.51 -1.58
N LEU A 86 -7.22 -7.60 -2.52
CA LEU A 86 -8.13 -6.51 -2.87
C LEU A 86 -8.11 -6.30 -4.39
N THR A 87 -9.25 -5.83 -4.90
CA THR A 87 -9.41 -5.43 -6.31
C THR A 87 -10.06 -4.07 -6.35
N LEU A 88 -9.50 -3.14 -7.11
CA LEU A 88 -9.93 -1.75 -7.13
C LEU A 88 -9.94 -1.28 -8.59
N ASP A 89 -11.09 -0.79 -9.06
CA ASP A 89 -11.17 -0.05 -10.31
C ASP A 89 -10.58 1.34 -10.06
N THR A 90 -9.43 1.62 -10.68
CA THR A 90 -8.73 2.88 -10.53
C THR A 90 -8.76 3.64 -11.84
N LYS A 91 -8.51 4.96 -11.81
CA LYS A 91 -8.29 5.73 -13.05
C LYS A 91 -7.16 5.23 -13.95
N TRP A 92 -6.29 4.33 -13.47
CA TRP A 92 -5.22 3.70 -14.27
C TRP A 92 -5.59 2.31 -14.80
N GLY A 93 -6.76 1.79 -14.45
CA GLY A 93 -7.24 0.46 -14.79
C GLY A 93 -7.52 -0.41 -13.57
N ASP A 94 -7.90 -1.66 -13.84
CA ASP A 94 -8.24 -2.66 -12.83
C ASP A 94 -6.98 -3.09 -12.05
N LEU A 95 -6.87 -2.62 -10.80
CA LEU A 95 -5.78 -2.97 -9.88
C LEU A 95 -6.15 -4.20 -9.06
N SER A 96 -5.23 -5.16 -8.96
CA SER A 96 -5.30 -6.29 -8.04
C SER A 96 -4.04 -6.37 -7.19
N ILE A 97 -4.22 -6.53 -5.87
CA ILE A 97 -3.13 -6.79 -4.93
C ILE A 97 -3.47 -8.08 -4.19
N THR A 98 -2.58 -9.07 -4.25
CA THR A 98 -2.72 -10.35 -3.55
C THR A 98 -1.60 -10.51 -2.54
N GLN A 99 -1.94 -10.88 -1.30
CA GLN A 99 -0.98 -11.13 -0.23
C GLN A 99 -0.71 -12.63 -0.10
N THR A 100 0.57 -13.01 -0.15
CA THR A 100 1.01 -14.39 0.06
C THR A 100 1.00 -14.76 1.55
N PRO A 101 1.00 -16.06 1.91
CA PRO A 101 1.16 -16.50 3.30
C PRO A 101 2.43 -15.97 3.98
N HIS A 102 3.45 -15.60 3.20
CA HIS A 102 4.72 -15.04 3.69
C HIS A 102 4.72 -13.52 3.84
N ARG A 103 3.54 -12.86 3.75
CA ARG A 103 3.39 -11.39 3.83
C ARG A 103 4.15 -10.65 2.73
N GLU A 104 4.27 -11.29 1.57
CA GLU A 104 4.68 -10.65 0.32
C GLU A 104 3.43 -10.30 -0.49
N PHE A 105 3.55 -9.35 -1.42
CA PHE A 105 2.42 -8.90 -2.21
C PHE A 105 2.73 -8.93 -3.69
N GLU A 106 1.83 -9.51 -4.46
CA GLU A 106 1.85 -9.50 -5.92
C GLU A 106 0.87 -8.45 -6.40
N VAL A 107 1.28 -7.61 -7.36
CA VAL A 107 0.50 -6.46 -7.84
C VAL A 107 0.34 -6.54 -9.34
N SER A 108 -0.91 -6.56 -9.80
CA SER A 108 -1.26 -6.54 -11.21
C SER A 108 -2.15 -5.35 -11.53
N LEU A 109 -1.96 -4.77 -12.72
CA LEU A 109 -2.83 -3.75 -13.32
C LEU A 109 -3.28 -4.27 -14.68
N GLU A 110 -4.57 -4.26 -14.98
CA GLU A 110 -5.12 -4.78 -16.23
C GLU A 110 -4.66 -6.22 -16.53
N HIS A 111 -4.60 -7.06 -15.49
CA HIS A 111 -4.13 -8.46 -15.54
C HIS A 111 -2.63 -8.64 -15.88
N GLN A 112 -1.85 -7.57 -15.95
CA GLN A 112 -0.40 -7.62 -16.10
C GLN A 112 0.28 -7.35 -14.76
N GLU A 113 1.22 -8.20 -14.38
CA GLU A 113 2.02 -7.99 -13.17
C GLU A 113 2.92 -6.76 -13.34
N ILE A 114 2.78 -5.78 -12.46
CA ILE A 114 3.51 -4.50 -12.53
C ILE A 114 4.52 -4.33 -11.40
N ALA A 115 4.33 -5.03 -10.28
CA ALA A 115 5.24 -4.99 -9.15
C ALA A 115 5.02 -6.15 -8.17
N PHE A 116 6.02 -6.39 -7.33
CA PHE A 116 5.88 -7.19 -6.12
C PHE A 116 6.48 -6.47 -4.91
N LEU A 117 5.86 -6.62 -3.74
CA LEU A 117 6.32 -6.03 -2.49
C LEU A 117 6.83 -7.10 -1.55
N THR A 118 8.01 -6.87 -0.98
CA THR A 118 8.68 -7.80 -0.08
C THR A 118 9.12 -7.09 1.19
N ARG A 119 9.48 -7.87 2.22
CA ARG A 119 9.93 -7.35 3.52
C ARG A 119 8.93 -6.41 4.20
N MET A 120 7.64 -6.61 3.92
CA MET A 120 6.57 -5.71 4.37
C MET A 120 6.36 -5.72 5.90
N THR A 121 6.85 -6.75 6.60
CA THR A 121 6.83 -6.84 8.08
C THR A 121 8.04 -6.19 8.75
N GLY A 122 9.17 -6.04 8.03
CA GLY A 122 10.41 -5.49 8.59
C GLY A 122 10.50 -3.97 8.56
N ILE A 123 11.58 -3.43 9.15
CA ILE A 123 11.86 -1.97 9.23
C ILE A 123 11.93 -1.32 7.84
N THR A 124 12.59 -1.99 6.89
CA THR A 124 12.73 -1.54 5.51
C THR A 124 11.85 -2.40 4.62
N LYS A 125 10.97 -1.75 3.86
CA LYS A 125 10.04 -2.42 2.96
C LYS A 125 10.42 -2.13 1.52
N GLU A 126 10.21 -3.08 0.62
CA GLU A 126 10.70 -3.01 -0.74
C GLU A 126 9.58 -3.22 -1.74
N ILE A 127 9.54 -2.39 -2.78
CA ILE A 127 8.68 -2.54 -3.95
C ILE A 127 9.62 -2.79 -5.14
N HIS A 128 9.43 -3.90 -5.82
CA HIS A 128 10.17 -4.26 -7.03
C HIS A 128 9.26 -4.02 -8.22
N VAL A 129 9.55 -2.95 -8.95
CA VAL A 129 8.78 -2.46 -10.09
C VAL A 129 9.22 -3.19 -11.36
N LEU A 130 8.26 -3.82 -12.02
CA LEU A 130 8.40 -4.55 -13.28
C LEU A 130 8.03 -3.69 -14.49
N ASP A 131 7.11 -2.73 -14.31
CA ASP A 131 6.67 -1.79 -15.35
C ASP A 131 7.01 -0.34 -14.96
N ASP A 132 7.94 0.28 -15.69
CA ASP A 132 8.41 1.65 -15.46
C ASP A 132 7.60 2.73 -16.18
N THR A 133 6.59 2.33 -16.96
CA THR A 133 5.64 3.27 -17.59
C THR A 133 4.63 3.81 -16.58
N ILE A 134 4.46 3.12 -15.45
CA ILE A 134 3.54 3.46 -14.38
C ILE A 134 4.09 4.65 -13.54
N PRO A 135 3.28 5.70 -13.29
CA PRO A 135 3.70 6.84 -12.47
C PRO A 135 4.16 6.43 -11.08
N THR A 136 5.28 6.99 -10.62
CA THR A 136 5.89 6.62 -9.33
C THR A 136 5.00 6.89 -8.12
N GLU A 137 4.11 7.89 -8.22
CA GLU A 137 3.10 8.23 -7.23
C GLU A 137 2.10 7.07 -7.04
N PHE A 138 1.80 6.33 -8.10
CA PHE A 138 0.91 5.17 -8.03
C PHE A 138 1.53 4.03 -7.21
N PHE A 139 2.85 3.83 -7.28
CA PHE A 139 3.52 2.88 -6.38
C PHE A 139 3.46 3.30 -4.89
N SER A 140 3.30 4.60 -4.60
CA SER A 140 3.05 5.06 -3.23
C SER A 140 1.63 4.73 -2.74
N VAL A 141 0.65 4.74 -3.66
CA VAL A 141 -0.71 4.26 -3.41
C VAL A 141 -0.71 2.76 -3.16
N ILE A 142 -0.11 1.97 -4.06
CA ILE A 142 0.02 0.51 -3.95
C ILE A 142 0.68 0.12 -2.61
N PHE A 143 1.78 0.78 -2.25
CA PHE A 143 2.43 0.58 -0.96
C PHE A 143 1.49 0.81 0.22
N THR A 144 0.70 1.88 0.18
CA THR A 144 -0.23 2.23 1.25
C THR A 144 -1.36 1.20 1.37
N LEU A 145 -1.88 0.72 0.25
CA LEU A 145 -2.89 -0.34 0.21
C LEU A 145 -2.35 -1.65 0.80
N ALA A 146 -1.18 -2.10 0.34
CA ALA A 146 -0.53 -3.30 0.88
C ALA A 146 -0.19 -3.15 2.37
N PHE A 147 0.20 -1.94 2.81
CA PHE A 147 0.44 -1.66 4.24
C PHE A 147 -0.84 -1.77 5.08
N LEU A 148 -2.00 -1.36 4.55
CA LEU A 148 -3.29 -1.49 5.23
C LEU A 148 -3.84 -2.94 5.24
N MET A 149 -3.38 -3.79 4.33
CA MET A 149 -3.70 -5.23 4.33
C MET A 149 -2.98 -6.00 5.45
N LEU A 150 -1.86 -5.47 5.97
CA LEU A 150 -1.14 -6.10 7.08
C LEU A 150 -1.95 -6.01 8.38
N HIS A 151 -1.90 -7.07 9.19
CA HIS A 151 -2.41 -7.00 10.55
C HIS A 151 -1.51 -6.08 11.40
N ASP A 152 -2.05 -5.44 12.44
CA ASP A 152 -1.27 -4.54 13.29
C ASP A 152 -0.09 -5.26 13.99
N ASP A 153 -0.26 -6.56 14.28
CA ASP A 153 0.80 -7.42 14.84
C ASP A 153 1.91 -7.79 13.84
N ASP A 154 1.66 -7.64 12.53
CA ASP A 154 2.64 -7.98 11.49
C ASP A 154 3.70 -6.88 11.30
N ILE A 155 3.49 -5.70 11.88
CA ILE A 155 4.33 -4.52 11.65
C ILE A 155 5.32 -4.39 12.82
N GLU A 156 6.60 -4.64 12.58
CA GLU A 156 7.65 -4.26 13.53
C GLU A 156 7.66 -2.73 13.70
N ILE A 157 7.21 -2.26 14.86
CA ILE A 157 7.36 -0.87 15.30
C ILE A 157 8.67 -0.82 16.08
N VAL A 158 9.73 -0.27 15.48
CA VAL A 158 10.98 0.08 16.17
C VAL A 158 10.94 1.54 16.57
#